data_AF-A0A497J1Y2-F1
#
_entry.id   AF-A0A497J1Y2-F1
#
_cell.length_a   1.000
_cell.length_b   1.000
_cell.length_c   1.000
_cell.angle_alpha   90.00
_cell.angle_beta   90.00
_cell.angle_gamma   90.00
#
_symmetry.space_group_name_H-M   'P 1'
#
loop_
_entity.id
_entity.type
_entity.pdbx_description
1 polymer ?
#
loop_
_entity_poly.entity_id
_entity_poly.type
_entity_poly.pdbx_seq_one_letter_code
_entity_poly.pdbx_strand_id
1 'polypeptide(L)'
;MAEEATSLIIADRIPPHFLLRLILHLRLGLGFNDKPRVMIFSSEKARKHLLEKGFVFTFRAKRRPTGRAWITDKRGGKKICDAFVFEILKTDLIGLHHFTPFSGYDSWEEWVDDIFKLNRKRIYSGWLYYVETVEVES
;
A
#
# COMPACT_ATOMS: atom_id res chain seq x y z
N MET A 1 -3.53 -6.57 22.07
CA MET A 1 -3.44 -8.00 21.68
C MET A 1 -3.46 -8.18 20.16
N ALA A 2 -4.27 -7.44 19.39
CA ALA A 2 -4.30 -7.53 17.91
C ALA A 2 -3.07 -6.87 17.21
N GLU A 3 -2.58 -5.72 17.70
CA GLU A 3 -1.44 -5.01 17.08
C GLU A 3 -0.12 -5.79 17.08
N GLU A 4 0.17 -6.54 18.15
CA GLU A 4 1.37 -7.38 18.23
C GLU A 4 1.30 -8.57 17.28
N ALA A 5 0.11 -9.13 17.07
CA ALA A 5 -0.10 -10.24 16.14
C ALA A 5 0.06 -9.79 14.68
N THR A 6 -0.49 -8.62 14.30
CA THR A 6 -0.34 -8.07 12.94
C THR A 6 1.12 -7.72 12.65
N SER A 7 1.82 -7.11 13.60
CA SER A 7 3.25 -6.78 13.43
C SER A 7 4.15 -8.03 13.38
N LEU A 8 3.83 -9.11 14.11
CA LEU A 8 4.52 -10.40 13.99
C LEU A 8 4.23 -11.12 12.64
N ILE A 9 2.98 -11.12 12.16
CA ILE A 9 2.61 -11.78 10.90
C ILE A 9 3.28 -11.08 9.70
N ILE A 10 3.44 -9.76 9.78
CA ILE A 10 4.17 -8.96 8.79
C ILE A 10 5.69 -9.20 8.91
N ALA A 11 6.22 -9.46 10.12
CA ALA A 11 7.65 -9.70 10.40
C ALA A 11 8.23 -10.91 9.66
N ASP A 12 7.47 -12.00 9.57
CA ASP A 12 7.94 -13.24 8.94
C ASP A 12 7.92 -13.19 7.41
N ARG A 13 7.28 -12.18 6.83
CA ARG A 13 6.97 -12.10 5.40
C ARG A 13 7.54 -10.89 4.68
N ILE A 14 8.03 -9.90 5.44
CA ILE A 14 8.68 -8.70 4.94
C ILE A 14 10.15 -8.72 5.36
N PRO A 15 11.10 -8.48 4.44
CA PRO A 15 12.51 -8.44 4.80
C PRO A 15 12.79 -7.54 6.02
N PRO A 16 13.60 -8.00 7.01
CA PRO A 16 13.73 -7.36 8.33
C PRO A 16 14.09 -5.86 8.31
N HIS A 17 14.85 -5.43 7.30
CA HIS A 17 15.24 -4.03 7.14
C HIS A 17 14.08 -3.11 6.73
N PHE A 18 13.05 -3.64 6.05
CA PHE A 18 11.81 -2.90 5.79
C PHE A 18 10.89 -2.88 7.01
N LEU A 19 10.94 -3.95 7.80
CA LEU A 19 10.17 -4.06 9.03
C LEU A 19 10.54 -2.97 10.03
N LEU A 20 11.83 -2.71 10.22
CA LEU A 20 12.29 -1.66 11.13
C LEU A 20 11.75 -0.28 10.73
N ARG A 21 11.76 0.03 9.42
CA ARG A 21 11.22 1.28 8.89
C ARG A 21 9.71 1.37 9.07
N LEU A 22 8.99 0.29 8.83
CA LEU A 22 7.53 0.23 9.03
C LEU A 22 7.17 0.38 10.52
N ILE A 23 7.88 -0.33 11.42
CA ILE A 23 7.73 -0.22 12.87
C ILE A 23 8.01 1.21 13.36
N LEU A 24 9.06 1.85 12.85
CA LEU A 24 9.37 3.26 13.19
C LEU A 24 8.24 4.21 12.78
N HIS A 25 7.63 4.02 11.60
CA HIS A 25 6.53 4.87 11.15
C HIS A 25 5.23 4.59 11.92
N LEU A 26 4.92 3.32 12.20
CA LEU A 26 3.72 2.92 12.93
C LEU A 26 3.79 3.32 14.41
N ARG A 27 4.94 3.15 15.07
CA ARG A 27 5.08 3.43 16.52
C ARG A 27 5.31 4.90 16.87
N LEU A 28 6.00 5.67 16.02
CA LEU A 28 6.41 7.03 16.39
C LEU A 28 5.55 8.13 15.74
N GLY A 29 4.69 7.78 14.78
CA GLY A 29 3.84 8.74 14.08
C GLY A 29 4.59 9.85 13.32
N LEU A 30 5.90 9.68 13.10
CA LEU A 30 6.75 10.70 12.51
C LEU A 30 6.51 10.81 11.00
N GLY A 31 6.24 12.04 10.52
CA GLY A 31 6.09 12.34 9.10
C GLY A 31 4.66 12.28 8.55
N PHE A 32 3.65 12.17 9.42
CA PHE A 32 2.26 12.27 9.02
C PHE A 32 1.84 13.72 8.75
N ASN A 33 1.01 13.87 7.72
CA ASN A 33 0.25 15.09 7.51
C ASN A 33 -1.16 14.81 8.03
N ASP A 34 -1.63 15.59 8.99
CA ASP A 34 -2.86 15.28 9.73
C ASP A 34 -4.14 15.43 8.90
N LYS A 35 -4.07 16.10 7.75
CA LYS A 35 -5.22 16.26 6.85
C LYS A 35 -5.45 14.99 6.03
N PRO A 36 -6.60 14.30 6.19
CA PRO A 36 -6.92 13.10 5.41
C PRO A 36 -6.96 13.44 3.92
N ARG A 37 -6.26 12.65 3.11
CA ARG A 37 -6.24 12.80 1.65
C ARG A 37 -7.09 11.76 0.94
N VAL A 38 -7.59 12.10 -0.25
CA VAL A 38 -8.25 11.11 -1.11
C VAL A 38 -7.19 10.28 -1.82
N MET A 39 -7.27 8.96 -1.66
CA MET A 39 -6.49 8.02 -2.45
C MET A 39 -7.42 7.28 -3.42
N ILE A 40 -7.23 7.52 -4.71
CA ILE A 40 -7.87 6.72 -5.75
C ILE A 40 -7.12 5.39 -5.85
N PHE A 41 -7.83 4.31 -5.57
CA PHE A 41 -7.37 2.93 -5.65
C PHE A 41 -8.12 2.23 -6.78
N SER A 42 -7.68 2.50 -8.01
CA SER A 42 -8.37 2.09 -9.23
C SER A 42 -8.34 0.58 -9.47
N SER A 43 -7.23 -0.08 -9.14
CA SER A 43 -7.11 -1.54 -9.29
C SER A 43 -8.09 -2.24 -8.36
N GLU A 44 -9.02 -2.99 -8.93
CA GLU A 44 -10.00 -3.77 -8.17
C GLU A 44 -9.34 -4.91 -7.41
N LYS A 45 -8.35 -5.58 -7.99
CA LYS A 45 -7.60 -6.67 -7.35
C LYS A 45 -6.93 -6.23 -6.06
N ALA A 46 -6.12 -5.18 -6.15
CA ALA A 46 -5.43 -4.63 -4.99
C ALA A 46 -6.41 -4.02 -3.97
N ARG A 47 -7.53 -3.44 -4.42
CA ARG A 47 -8.57 -2.93 -3.53
C ARG A 47 -9.31 -4.05 -2.78
N LYS A 48 -9.67 -5.14 -3.45
CA LYS A 48 -10.27 -6.32 -2.80
C LYS A 48 -9.32 -6.91 -1.76
N HIS A 49 -8.05 -7.08 -2.13
CA HIS A 49 -7.02 -7.55 -1.21
C HIS A 49 -6.90 -6.66 0.02
N LEU A 50 -6.87 -5.33 -0.15
CA LEU A 50 -6.86 -4.38 0.97
C LEU A 50 -8.05 -4.57 1.92
N LEU A 51 -9.26 -4.71 1.37
CA LEU A 51 -10.48 -4.86 2.18
C LEU A 51 -10.57 -6.23 2.86
N GLU A 52 -10.04 -7.29 2.23
CA GLU A 52 -10.07 -8.64 2.78
C GLU A 52 -8.95 -8.91 3.80
N LYS A 53 -7.77 -8.30 3.61
CA LYS A 53 -6.58 -8.55 4.43
C LYS A 53 -6.26 -7.42 5.40
N GLY A 54 -6.93 -6.27 5.29
CA GLY A 54 -6.66 -5.08 6.07
C GLY A 54 -5.42 -4.29 5.61
N PHE A 55 -4.63 -4.83 4.68
CA PHE A 55 -3.47 -4.14 4.13
C PHE A 55 -3.17 -4.53 2.68
N VAL A 56 -2.37 -3.72 1.98
CA VAL A 56 -1.85 -4.03 0.63
C VAL A 56 -0.57 -3.26 0.32
N PHE A 57 0.33 -3.89 -0.44
CA PHE A 57 1.45 -3.20 -1.09
C PHE A 57 1.04 -2.69 -2.48
N THR A 58 1.30 -1.42 -2.76
CA THR A 58 0.91 -0.79 -4.02
C THR A 58 2.04 0.04 -4.62
N PHE A 59 2.11 0.07 -5.95
CA PHE A 59 3.12 0.80 -6.69
C PHE A 59 2.56 2.10 -7.27
N ARG A 60 3.35 3.18 -7.21
CA ARG A 60 3.02 4.45 -7.84
C ARG A 60 4.17 4.95 -8.69
N ALA A 61 3.85 5.37 -9.91
CA ALA A 61 4.80 5.95 -10.85
C ALA A 61 5.32 7.35 -10.48
N LYS A 62 4.69 8.00 -9.50
CA LYS A 62 5.09 9.31 -8.98
C LYS A 62 5.02 9.26 -7.46
N ARG A 63 6.00 9.86 -6.79
CA ARG A 63 5.98 10.02 -5.34
C ARG A 63 4.72 10.75 -4.91
N ARG A 64 4.05 10.24 -3.89
CA ARG A 64 2.88 10.84 -3.27
C ARG A 64 3.09 11.02 -1.77
N PRO A 65 2.44 12.01 -1.15
CA PRO A 65 2.51 12.17 0.29
C PRO A 65 1.95 10.96 1.04
N THR A 66 2.51 10.70 2.22
CA THR A 66 2.09 9.68 3.18
C THR A 66 1.07 10.24 4.19
N GLY A 67 0.54 9.36 5.04
CA GLY A 67 -0.35 9.68 6.16
C GLY A 67 -1.78 9.21 5.97
N ARG A 68 -2.69 9.82 6.74
CA ARG A 68 -4.12 9.50 6.73
C ARG A 68 -4.70 9.73 5.34
N ALA A 69 -5.47 8.77 4.87
CA ALA A 69 -6.20 8.84 3.63
C ALA A 69 -7.58 8.20 3.79
N TRP A 70 -8.47 8.53 2.87
CA TRP A 70 -9.64 7.70 2.61
C TRP A 70 -9.61 7.21 1.17
N ILE A 71 -10.05 5.98 0.99
CA ILE A 71 -9.95 5.24 -0.26
C ILE A 71 -11.22 5.43 -1.09
N THR A 72 -11.05 5.61 -2.39
CA THR A 72 -12.13 5.59 -3.38
C THR A 72 -11.69 4.83 -4.63
N ASP A 73 -12.63 4.30 -5.40
CA ASP A 73 -12.36 3.58 -6.65
C ASP A 73 -12.04 4.53 -7.82
N LYS A 74 -12.58 5.76 -7.79
CA LYS A 74 -12.45 6.73 -8.89
C LYS A 74 -12.52 8.18 -8.43
N ARG A 75 -12.16 9.10 -9.32
CA ARG A 75 -12.27 10.54 -9.06
C ARG A 75 -13.75 10.91 -8.83
N GLY A 76 -14.04 11.57 -7.70
CA GLY A 76 -15.41 11.90 -7.30
C GLY A 76 -16.24 10.68 -6.84
N GLY A 77 -15.61 9.53 -6.66
CA GLY A 77 -16.25 8.34 -6.09
C GLY A 77 -16.60 8.52 -4.62
N LYS A 78 -17.40 7.58 -4.11
CA LYS A 78 -17.75 7.52 -2.69
C LYS A 78 -16.56 7.01 -1.88
N LYS A 79 -16.55 7.36 -0.59
CA LYS A 79 -15.60 6.81 0.38
C LYS A 79 -15.90 5.33 0.59
N ILE A 80 -14.85 4.52 0.51
CA ILE A 80 -14.89 3.07 0.73
C ILE A 80 -14.41 2.76 2.15
N CYS A 81 -13.22 3.22 2.52
CA CYS A 81 -12.66 3.06 3.87
C CYS A 81 -11.68 4.18 4.20
N ASP A 82 -11.35 4.33 5.48
CA ASP A 82 -10.17 5.08 5.92
C ASP A 82 -8.92 4.18 5.90
N ALA A 83 -7.77 4.77 5.65
CA ALA A 83 -6.50 4.06 5.59
C ALA A 83 -5.32 4.94 6.02
N PHE A 84 -4.23 4.30 6.43
CA PHE A 84 -2.92 4.91 6.51
C PHE A 84 -2.08 4.50 5.31
N VAL A 85 -1.33 5.45 4.75
CA VAL A 85 -0.46 5.24 3.60
C VAL A 85 0.99 5.55 3.97
N PHE A 86 1.87 4.58 3.76
CA PHE A 86 3.28 4.65 4.10
C PHE A 86 4.13 4.43 2.86
N GLU A 87 5.11 5.30 2.63
CA GLU A 87 6.11 5.10 1.59
C GLU A 87 7.18 4.14 2.12
N ILE A 88 7.38 3.05 1.41
CA ILE A 88 8.33 2.01 1.80
C ILE A 88 9.69 2.30 1.19
N LEU A 89 9.75 2.47 -0.13
CA LEU A 89 10.98 2.66 -0.87
C LEU A 89 10.72 3.11 -2.32
N LYS A 90 11.79 3.52 -3.00
CA LYS A 90 11.82 3.62 -4.46
C LYS A 90 12.42 2.33 -5.02
N THR A 91 11.77 1.71 -6.01
CA THR A 91 12.23 0.46 -6.63
C THR A 91 11.96 0.44 -8.13
N ASP A 92 12.66 -0.46 -8.82
CA ASP A 92 12.33 -0.88 -10.17
C ASP A 92 11.22 -1.93 -10.17
N LEU A 93 10.88 -2.45 -11.34
CA LEU A 93 9.85 -3.47 -11.45
C LEU A 93 10.31 -4.81 -10.88
N ILE A 94 11.60 -5.15 -10.97
CA ILE A 94 12.14 -6.44 -10.51
C ILE A 94 11.96 -6.55 -8.99
N GLY A 95 12.23 -5.47 -8.25
CA GLY A 95 12.04 -5.44 -6.80
C GLY A 95 10.61 -5.66 -6.33
N LEU A 96 9.61 -5.60 -7.22
CA LEU A 96 8.22 -5.90 -6.89
C LEU A 96 7.97 -7.39 -6.61
N HIS A 97 8.81 -8.30 -7.12
CA HIS A 97 8.65 -9.75 -6.90
C HIS A 97 8.46 -10.11 -5.42
N HIS A 98 9.21 -9.46 -4.53
CA HIS A 98 9.14 -9.70 -3.09
C HIS A 98 7.80 -9.29 -2.47
N PHE A 99 7.05 -8.40 -3.11
CA PHE A 99 5.81 -7.82 -2.59
C PHE A 99 4.56 -8.35 -3.30
N THR A 100 4.71 -9.07 -4.41
CA THR A 100 3.60 -9.65 -5.18
C THR A 100 2.59 -10.41 -4.32
N PRO A 101 3.00 -11.26 -3.35
CA PRO A 101 2.03 -11.99 -2.51
C PRO A 101 1.11 -11.08 -1.67
N PHE A 102 1.45 -9.80 -1.51
CA PHE A 102 0.76 -8.81 -0.69
C PHE A 102 0.14 -7.68 -1.51
N SER A 103 0.14 -7.77 -2.84
CA SER A 103 -0.35 -6.73 -3.73
C SER A 103 -1.77 -6.95 -4.23
N GLY A 104 -2.31 -8.16 -4.01
CA GLY A 104 -3.59 -8.61 -4.55
C GLY A 104 -3.55 -9.19 -5.95
N TYR A 105 -2.36 -9.31 -6.55
CA TYR A 105 -2.17 -9.94 -7.86
C TYR A 105 -1.69 -11.37 -7.72
N ASP A 106 -2.05 -12.21 -8.69
CA ASP A 106 -1.71 -13.62 -8.69
C ASP A 106 -0.25 -13.86 -9.10
N SER A 107 0.31 -12.94 -9.89
CA SER A 107 1.71 -12.96 -10.30
C SER A 107 2.34 -11.57 -10.43
N TRP A 108 3.67 -11.56 -10.48
CA TRP A 108 4.45 -10.34 -10.66
C TRP A 108 4.20 -9.70 -12.03
N GLU A 109 4.15 -10.52 -13.08
CA GLU A 109 3.89 -10.11 -14.45
C GLU A 109 2.54 -9.41 -14.54
N GLU A 110 1.52 -9.97 -13.89
CA GLU A 110 0.18 -9.40 -13.87
C GLU A 110 0.15 -8.02 -13.21
N TRP A 111 0.87 -7.88 -12.09
CA TRP A 111 0.97 -6.60 -11.40
C TRP A 111 1.70 -5.56 -12.26
N VAL A 112 2.79 -5.94 -12.92
CA VAL A 112 3.53 -5.07 -13.85
C VAL A 112 2.66 -4.63 -15.02
N ASP A 113 1.87 -5.54 -15.60
CA ASP A 113 0.96 -5.24 -16.69
C ASP A 113 -0.10 -4.22 -16.27
N ASP A 114 -0.69 -4.35 -15.08
CA ASP A 114 -1.67 -3.37 -14.59
C ASP A 114 -1.03 -2.01 -14.31
N ILE A 115 0.22 -1.99 -13.80
CA ILE A 115 1.00 -0.75 -13.67
C ILE A 115 1.15 -0.06 -15.02
N PHE A 116 1.48 -0.78 -16.09
CA PHE A 116 1.61 -0.20 -17.43
C PHE A 116 0.28 0.29 -17.99
N LYS A 117 -0.80 -0.49 -17.84
CA LYS A 117 -2.15 -0.10 -18.26
C LYS A 117 -2.60 1.18 -17.57
N LEU A 118 -2.43 1.26 -16.25
CA LEU A 118 -2.83 2.42 -15.45
C LEU A 118 -2.10 3.71 -15.86
N ASN A 119 -0.81 3.59 -16.20
CA ASN A 119 0.02 4.74 -16.53
C ASN A 119 0.04 5.08 -18.03
N ARG A 120 -0.54 4.22 -18.88
CA ARG A 120 -0.58 4.36 -20.36
C ARG A 120 0.80 4.46 -21.00
N LYS A 121 1.84 3.96 -20.32
CA LYS A 121 3.23 3.90 -20.80
C LYS A 121 4.05 2.93 -19.96
N ARG A 122 5.18 2.50 -20.51
CA ARG A 122 6.18 1.73 -19.77
C ARG A 122 6.88 2.63 -18.74
N ILE A 123 6.98 2.14 -17.52
CA ILE A 123 7.67 2.79 -16.40
C ILE A 123 8.59 1.77 -15.77
N TYR A 124 9.86 2.12 -15.62
CA TYR A 124 10.87 1.19 -15.13
C TYR A 124 11.19 1.35 -13.65
N SER A 125 10.73 2.43 -13.00
CA SER A 125 10.88 2.63 -11.56
C SER A 125 9.79 3.51 -10.98
N GLY A 126 9.55 3.38 -9.69
CA GLY A 126 8.57 4.17 -8.96
C GLY A 126 8.68 3.95 -7.47
N TRP A 127 7.58 4.21 -6.76
CA TRP A 127 7.52 4.22 -5.32
C TRP A 127 6.55 3.16 -4.82
N LEU A 128 7.04 2.31 -3.93
CA LEU A 128 6.26 1.29 -3.26
C LEU A 128 5.65 1.87 -1.98
N TYR A 129 4.38 1.61 -1.78
CA TYR A 129 3.61 2.03 -0.61
C TYR A 129 3.00 0.83 0.09
N TYR A 130 2.95 0.89 1.42
CA TYR A 130 2.09 0.07 2.25
C TYR A 130 0.84 0.87 2.57
N VAL A 131 -0.32 0.25 2.41
CA VAL A 131 -1.62 0.84 2.72
C VAL A 131 -2.33 -0.09 3.67
N GLU A 132 -2.84 0.45 4.76
CA GLU A 132 -3.50 -0.31 5.83
C GLU A 132 -4.82 0.36 6.17
N THR A 133 -5.90 -0.41 6.25
CA THR A 133 -7.21 0.11 6.63
C THR A 133 -7.22 0.51 8.10
N VAL A 134 -7.93 1.59 8.43
CA VAL A 134 -8.25 1.90 9.82
C VAL A 134 -9.44 1.05 10.21
N GLU A 135 -9.24 0.06 11.09
CA GLU A 135 -10.36 -0.63 11.73
C GLU A 135 -11.13 0.39 12.57
N VAL A 136 -12.44 0.46 12.33
CA VAL A 136 -13.34 1.17 13.24
C VAL A 136 -13.76 0.11 14.24
N GLU A 137 -13.25 0.16 15.48
CA GLU A 137 -13.84 -0.59 16.58
C GLU A 137 -15.34 -0.24 16.63
N SER A 138 -16.17 -1.21 16.27
CA SER A 138 -17.63 -1.12 16.29
C SER A 138 -18.18 -1.47 17.67
#